data_AF-A0A4R2ZVJ5-F1
#
_entry.id   AF-A0A4R2ZVJ5-F1
#
_cell.length_a   1.000
_cell.length_b   1.000
_cell.length_c   1.000
_cell.angle_alpha   90.00
_cell.angle_beta   90.00
_cell.angle_gamma   90.00
#
_symmetry.space_group_name_H-M   'P 1'
#
loop_
_entity.id
_entity.type
_entity.pdbx_description
1 polymer ?
#
loop_
_entity_poly.entity_id
_entity_poly.type
_entity_poly.pdbx_seq_one_letter_code
_entity_poly.pdbx_strand_id
1 'polypeptide(L)'
;MENLSKLKGSAEFKNRILSKDDIKQITQSKGLLGISFINCPVQDDDILEISKLSKLVNVTLENTRITDRSLEYLAELPNLNYLFITQANVSGQGFEYFIGHKKLNCVWACHTQLNDETLKIVAQLPKLSILRIDATAVTFEGLMSIAGNPKIEIVANDLFSKEQLEQFEQEQRTLAKKKKSVNSQDITDASQKLLLFFNAMTEWEKYAAIHGFTNETSLRCKLLFQEHCTYKTRKGYRPDGLYYSNGLNHTYSTHKIVDSEQSTKNKIYLFTKDHIDFQYRFILVRNDDEWMVDDAQRLDGGWKKVGL
;
A
#
# COMPACT_ATOMS: atom_id res chain seq x y z
N MET A 1 16.92 -44.91 -20.04
CA MET A 1 16.95 -43.48 -20.44
C MET A 1 15.67 -42.85 -19.93
N GLU A 2 15.78 -41.83 -19.09
CA GLU A 2 14.64 -41.08 -18.59
C GLU A 2 13.98 -40.30 -19.74
N ASN A 3 12.65 -40.36 -19.86
CA ASN A 3 11.94 -39.69 -20.95
C ASN A 3 11.66 -38.23 -20.57
N LEU A 4 12.52 -37.32 -21.05
CA LEU A 4 12.46 -35.89 -20.74
C LEU A 4 11.34 -35.13 -21.49
N SER A 5 10.68 -35.77 -22.46
CA SER A 5 9.63 -35.15 -23.28
C SER A 5 8.23 -35.18 -22.65
N LYS A 6 8.05 -35.87 -21.52
CA LYS A 6 6.73 -36.11 -20.89
C LYS A 6 6.72 -35.82 -19.38
N LEU A 7 7.45 -34.78 -18.96
CA LEU A 7 7.48 -34.33 -17.56
C LEU A 7 6.14 -33.67 -17.17
N LYS A 8 5.73 -33.84 -15.92
CA LYS A 8 4.46 -33.31 -15.38
C LYS A 8 4.70 -32.69 -14.00
N GLY A 9 3.97 -31.63 -13.67
CA GLY A 9 4.09 -30.97 -12.38
C GLY A 9 5.42 -30.24 -12.28
N SER A 10 6.38 -30.78 -11.52
CA SER A 10 7.73 -30.23 -11.37
C SER A 10 8.79 -31.25 -11.78
N ALA A 11 9.89 -30.76 -12.35
CA ALA A 11 11.07 -31.57 -12.67
C ALA A 11 12.31 -31.00 -11.99
N GLU A 12 13.15 -31.87 -11.45
CA GLU A 12 14.41 -31.51 -10.83
C GLU A 12 15.56 -32.25 -11.51
N PHE A 13 16.61 -31.51 -11.85
CA PHE A 13 17.84 -32.02 -12.42
C PHE A 13 18.98 -31.64 -11.49
N LYS A 14 19.73 -32.64 -11.01
CA LYS A 14 20.82 -32.45 -10.05
C LYS A 14 22.10 -33.10 -10.54
N ASN A 15 23.22 -32.40 -10.42
CA ASN A 15 24.57 -32.88 -10.74
C ASN A 15 24.65 -33.49 -12.15
N ARG A 16 23.98 -32.87 -13.13
CA ARG A 16 23.84 -33.40 -14.49
C ARG A 16 24.24 -32.36 -15.53
N ILE A 17 25.00 -32.79 -16.53
CA ILE A 17 25.26 -32.02 -17.74
C ILE A 17 24.14 -32.35 -18.73
N LEU A 18 23.37 -31.34 -19.14
CA LEU A 18 22.29 -31.47 -20.11
C LEU A 18 22.80 -31.03 -21.48
N SER A 19 22.60 -31.88 -22.48
CA SER A 19 22.86 -31.53 -23.87
C SER A 19 21.77 -30.60 -24.41
N LYS A 20 22.03 -29.96 -25.55
CA LYS A 20 21.00 -29.18 -26.27
C LYS A 20 19.77 -30.03 -26.61
N ASP A 21 19.95 -31.32 -26.87
CA ASP A 21 18.84 -32.22 -27.17
C ASP A 21 18.04 -32.59 -25.90
N ASP A 22 18.68 -32.68 -24.74
CA ASP A 22 17.98 -32.82 -23.46
C ASP A 22 17.08 -31.59 -23.20
N ILE A 23 17.62 -30.38 -23.37
CA ILE A 23 16.86 -29.13 -23.23
C ILE A 23 15.68 -29.08 -24.21
N LYS A 24 15.90 -29.42 -25.48
CA LYS A 24 14.82 -29.54 -26.47
C LYS A 24 13.76 -30.54 -26.07
N GLN A 25 14.13 -31.69 -25.50
CA GLN A 25 13.14 -32.66 -25.00
C GLN A 25 12.35 -32.09 -23.83
N ILE A 26 13.01 -31.45 -22.85
CA ILE A 26 12.35 -30.82 -21.70
C ILE A 26 11.28 -29.80 -22.16
N THR A 27 11.59 -28.98 -23.17
CA THR A 27 10.65 -27.96 -23.68
C THR A 27 9.41 -28.53 -24.38
N GLN A 28 9.37 -29.84 -24.67
CA GLN A 28 8.16 -30.54 -25.15
C GLN A 28 7.15 -30.78 -24.02
N SER A 29 7.59 -30.72 -22.75
CA SER A 29 6.76 -30.91 -21.56
C SER A 29 5.94 -29.65 -21.24
N LYS A 30 5.02 -29.26 -22.13
CA LYS A 30 4.21 -28.02 -22.05
C LYS A 30 3.32 -27.90 -20.80
N GLY A 31 3.17 -28.96 -20.03
CA GLY A 31 2.43 -29.00 -18.77
C GLY A 31 3.28 -28.74 -17.52
N LEU A 32 4.57 -28.47 -17.67
CA LEU A 32 5.48 -28.25 -16.54
C LEU A 32 5.14 -26.93 -15.82
N LEU A 33 5.05 -27.01 -14.50
CA LEU A 33 4.77 -25.90 -13.58
C LEU A 33 6.01 -25.52 -12.76
N GLY A 34 6.95 -26.45 -12.58
CA GLY A 34 8.18 -26.20 -11.84
C GLY A 34 9.40 -26.82 -12.52
N ILE A 35 10.52 -26.11 -12.52
CA ILE A 35 11.79 -26.66 -12.99
C ILE A 35 12.93 -26.25 -12.07
N SER A 36 13.78 -27.21 -11.75
CA SER A 36 14.94 -27.03 -10.87
C SER A 36 16.20 -27.57 -11.52
N PHE A 37 17.24 -26.74 -11.57
CA PHE A 37 18.58 -27.10 -12.03
C PHE A 37 19.56 -26.83 -10.89
N ILE A 38 20.16 -27.89 -10.35
CA ILE A 38 21.06 -27.85 -9.20
C ILE A 38 22.40 -28.46 -9.59
N ASN A 39 23.48 -27.67 -9.54
CA ASN A 39 24.80 -28.09 -10.05
C ASN A 39 24.73 -28.61 -11.49
N CYS A 40 23.89 -27.97 -12.30
CA CYS A 40 23.79 -28.21 -13.73
C CYS A 40 24.38 -26.99 -14.43
N PRO A 41 25.37 -27.13 -15.34
CA PRO A 41 26.01 -25.99 -15.99
C PRO A 41 25.14 -25.38 -17.10
N VAL A 42 23.83 -25.20 -16.83
CA VAL A 42 22.90 -24.51 -17.71
C VAL A 42 23.29 -23.04 -17.83
N GLN A 43 23.12 -22.48 -19.02
CA GLN A 43 23.51 -21.12 -19.39
C GLN A 43 22.33 -20.36 -19.99
N ASP A 44 22.52 -19.08 -20.32
CA ASP A 44 21.42 -18.19 -20.75
C ASP A 44 20.65 -18.71 -21.98
N ASP A 45 21.34 -19.33 -22.95
CA ASP A 45 20.70 -19.94 -24.12
C ASP A 45 19.78 -21.11 -23.76
N ASP A 46 20.11 -21.86 -22.70
CA ASP A 46 19.25 -22.94 -22.22
C ASP A 46 17.99 -22.35 -21.55
N ILE A 47 18.15 -21.27 -20.78
CA ILE A 47 17.03 -20.58 -20.12
C ILE A 47 16.11 -19.91 -21.15
N LEU A 48 16.65 -19.37 -22.24
CA LEU A 48 15.86 -18.90 -23.39
C LEU A 48 14.94 -20.01 -23.92
N GLU A 49 15.46 -21.22 -24.11
CA GLU A 49 14.65 -22.36 -24.56
C GLU A 49 13.63 -22.78 -23.51
N ILE A 50 14.01 -22.86 -22.23
CA ILE A 50 13.14 -23.23 -21.11
C ILE A 50 12.01 -22.20 -20.91
N SER A 51 12.25 -20.92 -21.18
CA SER A 51 11.24 -19.84 -21.07
C SER A 51 10.04 -20.04 -22.01
N LYS A 52 10.16 -20.90 -23.04
CA LYS A 52 9.05 -21.32 -23.92
C LYS A 52 8.00 -22.17 -23.18
N LEU A 53 8.27 -22.60 -21.95
CA LEU A 53 7.33 -23.28 -21.06
C LEU A 53 6.50 -22.25 -20.28
N SER A 54 5.55 -21.60 -20.94
CA SER A 54 4.75 -20.49 -20.40
C SER A 54 3.88 -20.79 -19.15
N LYS A 55 3.79 -22.07 -18.75
CA LYS A 55 3.07 -22.50 -17.55
C LYS A 55 3.96 -22.59 -16.30
N LEU A 56 5.27 -22.32 -16.42
CA LEU A 56 6.17 -22.32 -15.28
C LEU A 56 5.73 -21.29 -14.22
N VAL A 57 5.69 -21.77 -12.98
CA VAL A 57 5.36 -21.04 -11.76
C VAL A 57 6.57 -20.95 -10.84
N ASN A 58 7.39 -22.01 -10.82
CA ASN A 58 8.56 -22.13 -9.95
C ASN A 58 9.81 -22.41 -10.80
N VAL A 59 10.86 -21.61 -10.63
CA VAL A 59 12.16 -21.82 -11.29
C VAL A 59 13.25 -21.78 -10.24
N THR A 60 14.05 -22.85 -10.16
CA THR A 60 15.22 -22.94 -9.29
C THR A 60 16.49 -23.12 -10.13
N LEU A 61 17.47 -22.27 -9.89
CA LEU A 61 18.76 -22.21 -10.59
C LEU A 61 19.87 -22.10 -9.54
N GLU A 62 20.40 -23.25 -9.13
CA GLU A 62 21.45 -23.35 -8.12
C GLU A 62 22.77 -23.82 -8.75
N ASN A 63 23.83 -23.04 -8.54
CA ASN A 63 25.17 -23.31 -9.07
C ASN A 63 25.13 -23.56 -10.59
N THR A 64 24.63 -22.55 -11.30
CA THR A 64 24.45 -22.54 -12.76
C THR A 64 25.33 -21.45 -13.40
N ARG A 65 25.41 -21.41 -14.74
CA ARG A 65 26.23 -20.45 -15.48
C ARG A 65 25.43 -19.27 -16.05
N ILE A 66 24.25 -19.02 -15.50
CA ILE A 66 23.37 -17.95 -15.94
C ILE A 66 23.93 -16.57 -15.57
N THR A 67 23.51 -15.57 -16.33
CA THR A 67 23.75 -14.14 -16.07
C THR A 67 22.43 -13.37 -16.04
N ASP A 68 22.48 -12.03 -15.93
CA ASP A 68 21.31 -11.17 -16.02
C ASP A 68 20.50 -11.34 -17.32
N ARG A 69 21.12 -11.85 -18.39
CA ARG A 69 20.42 -12.16 -19.63
C ARG A 69 19.33 -13.23 -19.45
N SER A 70 19.53 -14.19 -18.55
CA SER A 70 18.47 -15.15 -18.19
C SER A 70 17.26 -14.47 -17.54
N LEU A 71 17.46 -13.38 -16.81
CA LEU A 71 16.38 -12.65 -16.14
C LEU A 71 15.42 -11.99 -17.15
N GLU A 72 15.93 -11.50 -18.28
CA GLU A 72 15.12 -11.01 -19.40
C GLU A 72 14.13 -12.09 -19.88
N TYR A 73 14.61 -13.31 -20.11
CA TYR A 73 13.77 -14.41 -20.58
C TYR A 73 12.80 -14.92 -19.51
N LEU A 74 13.21 -14.93 -18.25
CA LEU A 74 12.35 -15.34 -17.14
C LEU A 74 11.25 -14.31 -16.84
N ALA A 75 11.48 -13.02 -17.12
CA ALA A 75 10.48 -11.98 -16.97
C ALA A 75 9.29 -12.14 -17.92
N GLU A 76 9.48 -12.81 -19.06
CA GLU A 76 8.42 -13.12 -20.03
C GLU A 76 7.50 -14.27 -19.60
N LEU A 77 7.82 -15.00 -18.51
CA LEU A 77 6.99 -16.10 -18.02
C LEU A 77 5.78 -15.59 -17.25
N PRO A 78 4.55 -15.59 -17.83
CA PRO A 78 3.40 -14.87 -17.28
C PRO A 78 2.86 -15.46 -15.96
N ASN A 79 3.32 -16.66 -15.61
CA ASN A 79 2.89 -17.41 -14.43
C ASN A 79 3.98 -17.51 -13.36
N LEU A 80 5.18 -16.98 -13.59
CA LEU A 80 6.29 -17.11 -12.67
C LEU A 80 5.96 -16.41 -11.35
N ASN A 81 6.07 -17.16 -10.27
CA ASN A 81 5.70 -16.71 -8.93
C ASN A 81 6.87 -16.84 -7.96
N TYR A 82 7.68 -17.89 -8.14
CA TYR A 82 8.83 -18.20 -7.32
C TYR A 82 10.07 -18.35 -8.20
N LEU A 83 11.07 -17.52 -7.95
CA LEU A 83 12.35 -17.56 -8.64
C LEU A 83 13.47 -17.70 -7.59
N PHE A 84 14.17 -18.83 -7.62
CA PHE A 84 15.26 -19.12 -6.71
C PHE A 84 16.55 -19.22 -7.49
N ILE A 85 17.46 -18.27 -7.26
CA ILE A 85 18.76 -18.18 -7.88
C ILE A 85 19.78 -18.22 -6.76
N THR A 86 20.65 -19.22 -6.78
CA THR A 86 21.70 -19.40 -5.78
C THR A 86 23.01 -19.71 -6.48
N GLN A 87 24.11 -19.06 -6.09
CA GLN A 87 25.43 -19.30 -6.67
C GLN A 87 25.43 -19.15 -8.20
N ALA A 88 25.10 -17.95 -8.69
CA ALA A 88 25.07 -17.65 -10.12
C ALA A 88 25.76 -16.31 -10.41
N ASN A 89 26.18 -16.11 -11.66
CA ASN A 89 26.84 -14.88 -12.11
C ASN A 89 25.83 -13.77 -12.43
N VAL A 90 24.86 -13.56 -11.53
CA VAL A 90 23.79 -12.56 -11.65
C VAL A 90 24.18 -11.32 -10.86
N SER A 91 24.26 -10.18 -11.53
CA SER A 91 24.51 -8.90 -10.88
C SER A 91 23.25 -8.31 -10.24
N GLY A 92 22.08 -8.62 -10.80
CA GLY A 92 20.78 -8.15 -10.31
C GLY A 92 20.17 -7.05 -11.17
N GLN A 93 20.94 -6.50 -12.11
CA GLN A 93 20.50 -5.48 -13.07
C GLN A 93 19.38 -6.03 -13.94
N GLY A 94 19.41 -7.32 -14.30
CA GLY A 94 18.36 -7.95 -15.10
C GLY A 94 16.99 -8.02 -14.39
N PHE A 95 16.89 -7.71 -13.10
CA PHE A 95 15.58 -7.57 -12.45
C PHE A 95 14.78 -6.37 -12.98
N GLU A 96 15.39 -5.45 -13.73
CA GLU A 96 14.68 -4.36 -14.40
C GLU A 96 13.58 -4.87 -15.36
N TYR A 97 13.81 -6.01 -16.03
CA TYR A 97 12.83 -6.62 -16.93
C TYR A 97 11.58 -7.12 -16.19
N PHE A 98 11.67 -7.34 -14.88
CA PHE A 98 10.53 -7.69 -14.04
C PHE A 98 9.68 -6.48 -13.62
N ILE A 99 10.08 -5.25 -13.95
CA ILE A 99 9.27 -4.05 -13.73
C ILE A 99 8.02 -4.13 -14.60
N GLY A 100 6.90 -4.49 -13.97
CA GLY A 100 5.62 -4.72 -14.63
C GLY A 100 5.13 -6.16 -14.55
N HIS A 101 5.98 -7.10 -14.12
CA HIS A 101 5.62 -8.50 -13.94
C HIS A 101 4.51 -8.67 -12.90
N LYS A 102 3.43 -9.37 -13.25
CA LYS A 102 2.17 -9.33 -12.50
C LYS A 102 2.03 -10.38 -11.40
N LYS A 103 2.98 -11.32 -11.29
CA LYS A 103 2.84 -12.48 -10.40
C LYS A 103 4.07 -12.84 -9.57
N LEU A 104 5.25 -12.34 -9.91
CA LEU A 104 6.48 -12.71 -9.19
C LEU A 104 6.38 -12.19 -7.75
N ASN A 105 6.36 -13.12 -6.80
CA ASN A 105 6.07 -12.83 -5.41
C ASN A 105 7.26 -13.12 -4.49
N CYS A 106 8.05 -14.14 -4.81
CA CYS A 106 9.16 -14.59 -4.00
C CYS A 106 10.41 -14.75 -4.85
N VAL A 107 11.47 -14.06 -4.47
CA VAL A 107 12.79 -14.14 -5.10
C VAL A 107 13.82 -14.52 -4.06
N TRP A 108 14.58 -15.57 -4.32
CA TRP A 108 15.84 -15.83 -3.64
C TRP A 108 16.97 -15.55 -4.62
N ALA A 109 17.93 -14.73 -4.21
CA ALA A 109 19.08 -14.32 -5.01
C ALA A 109 20.36 -14.43 -4.16
N CYS A 110 20.58 -15.61 -3.57
CA CYS A 110 21.64 -15.83 -2.60
C CYS A 110 22.98 -16.15 -3.28
N HIS A 111 24.11 -15.76 -2.68
CA HIS A 111 25.44 -15.98 -3.28
C HIS A 111 25.51 -15.46 -4.72
N THR A 112 25.02 -14.24 -4.93
CA THR A 112 25.03 -13.53 -6.22
C THR A 112 25.79 -12.20 -6.05
N GLN A 113 25.89 -11.41 -7.12
CA GLN A 113 26.56 -10.11 -7.12
C GLN A 113 25.62 -8.94 -6.81
N LEU A 114 24.46 -9.21 -6.20
CA LEU A 114 23.53 -8.18 -5.77
C LEU A 114 24.21 -7.19 -4.81
N ASN A 115 23.90 -5.91 -5.00
CA ASN A 115 24.37 -4.77 -4.22
C ASN A 115 23.24 -3.75 -3.96
N ASP A 116 23.56 -2.66 -3.26
CA ASP A 116 22.60 -1.63 -2.86
C ASP A 116 21.81 -1.02 -4.03
N GLU A 117 22.45 -0.80 -5.18
CA GLU A 117 21.77 -0.25 -6.35
C GLU A 117 20.78 -1.23 -6.94
N THR A 118 21.17 -2.51 -7.02
CA THR A 118 20.28 -3.56 -7.55
C THR A 118 19.12 -3.85 -6.59
N LEU A 119 19.32 -3.70 -5.29
CA LEU A 119 18.26 -3.85 -4.30
C LEU A 119 17.14 -2.82 -4.53
N LYS A 120 17.48 -1.58 -4.91
CA LYS A 120 16.49 -0.55 -5.26
C LYS A 120 15.68 -0.92 -6.50
N ILE A 121 16.26 -1.64 -7.46
CA ILE A 121 15.55 -2.16 -8.64
C ILE A 121 14.57 -3.26 -8.20
N VAL A 122 15.08 -4.26 -7.47
CA VAL A 122 14.28 -5.41 -7.01
C VAL A 122 13.11 -4.95 -6.12
N ALA A 123 13.30 -3.92 -5.30
CA ALA A 123 12.26 -3.35 -4.44
C ALA A 123 11.11 -2.66 -5.20
N GLN A 124 11.26 -2.38 -6.51
CA GLN A 124 10.21 -1.80 -7.36
C GLN A 124 9.28 -2.84 -7.99
N LEU A 125 9.58 -4.14 -7.85
CA LEU A 125 8.75 -5.21 -8.41
C LEU A 125 7.36 -5.18 -7.75
N PRO A 126 6.27 -5.03 -8.53
CA PRO A 126 4.97 -4.59 -8.02
C PRO A 126 4.25 -5.62 -7.14
N LYS A 127 4.66 -6.89 -7.19
CA LYS A 127 4.05 -8.02 -6.48
C LYS A 127 5.02 -8.81 -5.61
N LEU A 128 6.28 -8.40 -5.58
CA LEU A 128 7.30 -9.02 -4.76
C LEU A 128 6.98 -8.75 -3.30
N SER A 129 6.85 -9.81 -2.51
CA SER A 129 6.65 -9.73 -1.07
C SER A 129 7.79 -10.34 -0.28
N ILE A 130 8.54 -11.29 -0.84
CA ILE A 130 9.65 -11.93 -0.14
C ILE A 130 10.89 -11.85 -1.02
N LEU A 131 11.96 -11.29 -0.47
CA LEU A 131 13.28 -11.24 -1.09
C LEU A 131 14.32 -11.80 -0.14
N ARG A 132 15.02 -12.86 -0.57
CA ARG A 132 16.16 -13.43 0.16
C ARG A 132 17.46 -13.08 -0.54
N ILE A 133 18.41 -12.52 0.20
CA ILE A 133 19.66 -11.93 -0.34
C ILE A 133 20.91 -12.36 0.44
N ASP A 134 20.87 -13.55 1.04
CA ASP A 134 22.01 -14.06 1.81
C ASP A 134 23.30 -14.09 0.95
N ALA A 135 24.43 -13.77 1.57
CA ALA A 135 25.75 -13.73 0.93
C ALA A 135 25.82 -12.88 -0.35
N THR A 136 25.33 -11.65 -0.27
CA THR A 136 25.44 -10.63 -1.33
C THR A 136 26.28 -9.43 -0.85
N ALA A 137 26.49 -8.43 -1.71
CA ALA A 137 27.20 -7.20 -1.38
C ALA A 137 26.25 -6.07 -0.90
N VAL A 138 25.03 -6.41 -0.50
CA VAL A 138 24.06 -5.45 0.06
C VAL A 138 24.51 -5.02 1.45
N THR A 139 24.58 -3.70 1.66
CA THR A 139 24.91 -3.08 2.94
C THR A 139 23.65 -2.75 3.73
N PHE A 140 23.84 -2.41 5.01
CA PHE A 140 22.73 -1.96 5.85
C PHE A 140 22.16 -0.61 5.37
N GLU A 141 22.98 0.26 4.80
CA GLU A 141 22.52 1.52 4.19
C GLU A 141 21.64 1.24 2.96
N GLY A 142 22.06 0.30 2.11
CA GLY A 142 21.26 -0.19 1.00
C GLY A 142 19.92 -0.74 1.43
N LEU A 143 19.90 -1.59 2.47
CA LEU A 143 18.66 -2.11 3.06
C LEU A 143 17.74 -0.98 3.54
N MET A 144 18.27 -0.01 4.30
CA MET A 144 17.48 1.12 4.79
C MET A 144 16.92 1.98 3.66
N SER A 145 17.62 2.09 2.53
CA SER A 145 17.17 2.87 1.37
C SER A 145 15.86 2.37 0.77
N ILE A 146 15.52 1.08 0.95
CA ILE A 146 14.29 0.47 0.43
C ILE A 146 13.15 0.38 1.46
N ALA A 147 13.31 0.94 2.67
CA ALA A 147 12.29 0.91 3.72
C ALA A 147 10.97 1.61 3.31
N GLY A 148 10.99 2.44 2.26
CA GLY A 148 9.78 3.03 1.67
C GLY A 148 8.82 2.02 1.04
N ASN A 149 9.24 0.76 0.81
CA ASN A 149 8.36 -0.34 0.41
C ASN A 149 7.89 -1.11 1.66
N PRO A 150 6.64 -0.93 2.11
CA PRO A 150 6.15 -1.54 3.35
C PRO A 150 5.64 -2.97 3.19
N LYS A 151 5.73 -3.55 1.98
CA LYS A 151 5.19 -4.88 1.67
C LYS A 151 6.27 -5.93 1.47
N ILE A 152 7.52 -5.51 1.27
CA ILE A 152 8.64 -6.40 1.03
C ILE A 152 9.21 -6.87 2.37
N GLU A 153 9.27 -8.18 2.53
CA GLU A 153 9.97 -8.89 3.59
C GLU A 153 11.36 -9.24 3.09
N ILE A 154 12.38 -8.86 3.86
CA ILE A 154 13.78 -9.14 3.55
C ILE A 154 14.26 -10.28 4.44
N VAL A 155 14.78 -11.34 3.82
CA VAL A 155 15.45 -12.45 4.50
C VAL A 155 16.94 -12.36 4.20
N ALA A 156 17.73 -12.03 5.22
CA ALA A 156 19.16 -11.73 5.09
C ALA A 156 19.90 -12.12 6.38
N ASN A 157 19.81 -13.41 6.74
CA ASN A 157 20.18 -13.91 8.06
C ASN A 157 21.69 -13.96 8.30
N ASP A 158 22.49 -13.92 7.22
CA ASP A 158 23.96 -13.91 7.29
C ASP A 158 24.57 -12.52 7.10
N LEU A 159 23.80 -11.55 6.58
CA LEU A 159 24.25 -10.18 6.35
C LEU A 159 23.95 -9.24 7.51
N PHE A 160 22.80 -9.41 8.18
CA PHE A 160 22.32 -8.46 9.18
C PHE A 160 21.96 -9.14 10.49
N SER A 161 22.19 -8.42 11.59
CA SER A 161 21.72 -8.86 12.90
C SER A 161 20.19 -8.74 13.00
N LYS A 162 19.60 -9.42 14.00
CA LYS A 162 18.15 -9.31 14.26
C LYS A 162 17.75 -7.86 14.55
N GLU A 163 18.57 -7.13 15.29
CA GLU A 163 18.33 -5.73 15.64
C GLU A 163 18.32 -4.83 14.40
N GLN A 164 19.21 -5.09 13.43
CA GLN A 164 19.22 -4.37 12.15
C GLN A 164 17.96 -4.63 11.32
N LEU A 165 17.50 -5.89 11.26
CA LEU A 165 16.25 -6.24 10.57
C LEU A 165 15.03 -5.63 11.27
N GLU A 166 14.98 -5.64 12.60
CA GLU A 166 13.93 -4.97 13.38
C GLU A 166 13.92 -3.45 13.15
N GLN A 167 15.10 -2.82 13.04
CA GLN A 167 15.22 -1.39 12.71
C GLN A 167 14.66 -1.10 11.31
N PHE A 168 14.97 -1.93 10.32
CA PHE A 168 14.42 -1.80 8.97
C PHE A 168 12.89 -1.92 8.97
N GLU A 169 12.33 -2.93 9.63
CA GLU A 169 10.87 -3.10 9.76
C GLU A 169 10.21 -1.92 10.47
N GLN A 170 10.84 -1.38 11.50
CA GLN A 170 10.35 -0.22 12.22
C GLN A 170 10.33 1.03 11.33
N GLU A 171 11.34 1.21 10.49
CA GLU A 171 11.37 2.29 9.50
C GLU A 171 10.29 2.11 8.42
N GLN A 172 10.08 0.88 7.93
CA GLN A 172 8.97 0.57 7.01
C GLN A 172 7.62 0.99 7.60
N ARG A 173 7.38 0.69 8.89
CA ARG A 173 6.15 1.10 9.60
C ARG A 173 6.04 2.62 9.73
N THR A 174 7.14 3.29 10.06
CA THR A 174 7.19 4.76 10.20
C THR A 174 6.90 5.45 8.88
N LEU A 175 7.56 5.04 7.79
CA LEU A 175 7.35 5.60 6.46
C LEU A 175 5.96 5.28 5.91
N ALA A 176 5.40 4.09 6.19
CA ALA A 176 4.03 3.76 5.82
C ALA A 176 3.00 4.66 6.53
N LYS A 177 3.23 5.02 7.80
CA LYS A 177 2.41 5.99 8.53
C LYS A 177 2.56 7.40 7.94
N LYS A 178 3.79 7.83 7.63
CA LYS A 178 4.06 9.13 6.98
C LYS A 178 3.48 9.22 5.57
N LYS A 179 3.48 8.15 4.78
CA LYS A 179 2.84 8.14 3.44
C LYS A 179 1.32 8.22 3.52
N LYS A 180 0.71 7.80 4.63
CA LYS A 180 -0.69 8.09 4.96
C LYS A 180 -0.89 9.50 5.51
N SER A 181 0.17 10.23 5.87
CA SER A 181 0.06 11.59 6.39
C SER A 181 -0.29 12.55 5.26
N VAL A 182 -1.59 12.85 5.19
CA VAL A 182 -2.12 14.20 5.18
C VAL A 182 -1.59 15.12 4.06
N ASN A 183 -2.46 15.40 3.09
CA ASN A 183 -2.32 16.57 2.24
C ASN A 183 -2.60 17.83 3.08
N SER A 184 -1.57 18.65 3.32
CA SER A 184 -1.69 19.86 4.14
C SER A 184 -2.70 20.87 3.59
N GLN A 185 -2.88 20.92 2.26
CA GLN A 185 -3.88 21.78 1.63
C GLN A 185 -5.29 21.29 1.92
N ASP A 186 -5.53 19.98 1.82
CA ASP A 186 -6.84 19.40 2.10
C ASP A 186 -7.30 19.65 3.54
N ILE A 187 -6.38 19.57 4.50
CA ILE A 187 -6.67 19.93 5.89
C ILE A 187 -7.01 21.40 6.02
N THR A 188 -6.28 22.26 5.32
CA THR A 188 -6.52 23.71 5.35
C THR A 188 -7.91 24.03 4.82
N ASP A 189 -8.28 23.47 3.66
CA ASP A 189 -9.59 23.68 3.03
C ASP A 189 -10.72 23.11 3.88
N ALA A 190 -10.53 21.90 4.43
CA ALA A 190 -11.51 21.27 5.32
C ALA A 190 -11.70 22.08 6.61
N SER A 191 -10.61 22.57 7.21
CA SER A 191 -10.67 23.42 8.40
C SER A 191 -11.41 24.72 8.12
N GLN A 192 -11.16 25.34 6.96
CA GLN A 192 -11.86 26.54 6.54
C GLN A 192 -13.36 26.29 6.35
N LYS A 193 -13.77 25.21 5.68
CA LYS A 193 -15.21 24.89 5.53
C LYS A 193 -15.88 24.67 6.90
N LEU A 194 -15.23 23.97 7.83
CA LEU A 194 -15.78 23.76 9.18
C LEU A 194 -15.96 25.08 9.94
N LEU A 195 -14.96 25.98 9.89
CA LEU A 195 -15.05 27.29 10.53
C LEU A 195 -16.13 28.18 9.91
N LEU A 196 -16.30 28.13 8.59
CA LEU A 196 -17.40 28.83 7.89
C LEU A 196 -18.76 28.31 8.37
N PHE A 197 -18.93 27.00 8.49
CA PHE A 197 -20.14 26.40 9.03
C PHE A 197 -20.43 26.85 10.48
N PHE A 198 -19.42 26.82 11.36
CA PHE A 198 -19.56 27.28 12.75
C PHE A 198 -20.01 28.74 12.84
N ASN A 199 -19.42 29.61 12.03
CA ASN A 199 -19.78 31.03 11.99
C ASN A 199 -21.22 31.21 11.49
N ALA A 200 -21.55 30.58 10.36
CA ALA A 200 -22.90 30.69 9.77
C ALA A 200 -24.00 30.18 10.72
N MET A 201 -23.76 29.06 11.40
CA MET A 201 -24.69 28.55 12.42
C MET A 201 -24.81 29.49 13.61
N THR A 202 -23.71 30.06 14.10
CA THR A 202 -23.73 31.01 15.22
C THR A 202 -24.55 32.27 14.87
N GLU A 203 -24.38 32.83 13.68
CA GLU A 203 -25.17 33.98 13.22
C GLU A 203 -26.65 33.63 13.02
N TRP A 204 -26.94 32.43 12.52
CA TRP A 204 -28.32 31.94 12.42
C TRP A 204 -28.96 31.79 13.80
N GLU A 205 -28.26 31.23 14.79
CA GLU A 205 -28.78 31.08 16.17
C GLU A 205 -29.05 32.44 16.82
N LYS A 206 -28.18 33.45 16.62
CA LYS A 206 -28.44 34.83 17.07
C LYS A 206 -29.71 35.41 16.45
N TYR A 207 -29.90 35.20 15.15
CA TYR A 207 -31.09 35.66 14.45
C TYR A 207 -32.36 34.96 14.97
N ALA A 208 -32.30 33.64 15.13
CA ALA A 208 -33.41 32.83 15.63
C ALA A 208 -33.75 33.14 17.10
N ALA A 209 -32.77 33.48 17.94
CA ALA A 209 -33.01 33.92 19.32
C ALA A 209 -33.86 35.19 19.41
N ILE A 210 -33.76 36.09 18.43
CA ILE A 210 -34.55 37.33 18.37
C ILE A 210 -35.93 37.09 17.75
N HIS A 211 -36.01 36.28 16.69
CA HIS A 211 -37.22 36.15 15.86
C HIS A 211 -38.08 34.92 16.21
N GLY A 212 -37.58 34.00 17.02
CA GLY A 212 -38.21 32.71 17.34
C GLY A 212 -38.19 31.73 16.16
N PHE A 213 -38.72 30.52 16.40
CA PHE A 213 -38.86 29.50 15.36
C PHE A 213 -40.02 29.83 14.42
N THR A 214 -39.67 30.39 13.26
CA THR A 214 -40.58 30.69 12.14
C THR A 214 -40.21 29.91 10.88
N ASN A 215 -41.13 29.87 9.90
CA ASN A 215 -40.84 29.30 8.58
C ASN A 215 -39.59 29.90 7.93
N GLU A 216 -39.34 31.20 8.13
CA GLU A 216 -38.14 31.88 7.64
C GLU A 216 -36.88 31.37 8.32
N THR A 217 -36.85 31.29 9.66
CA THR A 217 -35.69 30.75 10.38
C THR A 217 -35.39 29.30 10.00
N SER A 218 -36.43 28.47 9.80
CA SER A 218 -36.27 27.10 9.35
C SER A 218 -35.74 27.02 7.92
N LEU A 219 -36.19 27.91 7.03
CA LEU A 219 -35.69 27.96 5.65
C LEU A 219 -34.23 28.40 5.60
N ARG A 220 -33.85 29.44 6.36
CA ARG A 220 -32.46 29.92 6.48
C ARG A 220 -31.53 28.79 6.96
N CYS A 221 -31.92 28.05 7.99
CA CYS A 221 -31.12 26.92 8.49
C CYS A 221 -30.95 25.84 7.42
N LYS A 222 -32.03 25.47 6.72
CA LYS A 222 -31.97 24.47 5.64
C LYS A 222 -31.01 24.87 4.53
N LEU A 223 -31.00 26.13 4.12
CA LEU A 223 -30.09 26.64 3.09
C LEU A 223 -28.62 26.56 3.56
N LEU A 224 -28.34 26.93 4.81
CA LEU A 224 -26.99 26.80 5.39
C LEU A 224 -26.50 25.35 5.40
N PHE A 225 -27.36 24.40 5.78
CA PHE A 225 -27.02 22.98 5.74
C PHE A 225 -26.78 22.48 4.31
N GLN A 226 -27.50 22.99 3.32
CA GLN A 226 -27.26 22.65 1.91
C GLN A 226 -25.91 23.20 1.39
N GLU A 227 -25.48 24.36 1.89
CA GLU A 227 -24.22 25.00 1.50
C GLU A 227 -22.98 24.39 2.16
N HIS A 228 -23.12 23.92 3.41
CA HIS A 228 -21.97 23.50 4.22
C HIS A 228 -21.93 22.01 4.56
N CYS A 229 -23.07 21.31 4.53
CA CYS A 229 -23.20 19.94 4.99
C CYS A 229 -23.59 18.97 3.86
N THR A 230 -23.24 17.70 4.01
CA THR A 230 -23.73 16.69 3.07
C THR A 230 -25.21 16.40 3.28
N TYR A 231 -25.96 16.29 2.18
CA TYR A 231 -27.34 15.84 2.23
C TYR A 231 -27.39 14.30 2.33
N LYS A 232 -27.88 13.76 3.46
CA LYS A 232 -28.08 12.30 3.61
C LYS A 232 -29.45 11.96 4.18
N THR A 233 -30.36 11.48 3.32
CA THR A 233 -31.53 10.70 3.77
C THR A 233 -31.08 9.27 4.09
N ARG A 234 -30.76 8.96 5.36
CA ARG A 234 -30.41 7.58 5.76
C ARG A 234 -31.67 6.81 6.17
N LYS A 235 -31.80 5.54 5.75
CA LYS A 235 -32.91 4.65 6.15
C LYS A 235 -32.94 4.51 7.68
N GLY A 236 -34.05 4.84 8.33
CA GLY A 236 -34.18 4.81 9.79
C GLY A 236 -33.72 6.08 10.54
N TYR A 237 -33.23 7.10 9.83
CA TYR A 237 -32.92 8.40 10.42
C TYR A 237 -34.20 9.18 10.71
N ARG A 238 -34.47 9.49 11.99
CA ARG A 238 -35.42 10.54 12.34
C ARG A 238 -34.71 11.88 12.20
N PRO A 239 -35.27 12.87 11.49
CA PRO A 239 -34.80 14.24 11.63
C PRO A 239 -34.92 14.62 13.10
N ASP A 240 -33.80 14.94 13.74
CA ASP A 240 -33.86 15.65 15.01
C ASP A 240 -34.53 17.00 14.74
N GLY A 241 -35.43 17.41 15.64
CA GLY A 241 -36.10 18.71 15.50
C GLY A 241 -35.07 19.83 15.45
N LEU A 242 -35.36 20.88 14.67
CA LEU A 242 -34.50 22.06 14.62
C LEU A 242 -34.45 22.67 16.03
N TYR A 243 -33.24 22.85 16.56
CA TYR A 243 -32.98 23.47 17.86
C TYR A 243 -31.95 24.59 17.67
N TYR A 244 -32.04 25.67 18.46
CA TYR A 244 -30.99 26.67 18.57
C TYR A 244 -30.69 26.93 20.05
N SER A 245 -29.42 27.21 20.34
CA SER A 245 -28.97 27.55 21.68
C SER A 245 -29.24 29.02 22.02
N ASN A 246 -29.97 29.24 23.11
CA ASN A 246 -30.12 30.55 23.77
C ASN A 246 -29.00 30.85 24.79
N GLY A 247 -28.02 29.96 24.91
CA GLY A 247 -26.88 30.17 25.81
C GLY A 247 -25.99 31.31 25.32
N LEU A 248 -25.27 31.93 26.26
CA LEU A 248 -24.36 33.09 26.02
C LEU A 248 -23.35 32.84 24.87
N ASN A 249 -23.00 31.57 24.64
CA ASN A 249 -21.95 31.14 23.72
C ASN A 249 -22.51 30.46 22.45
N HIS A 250 -23.83 30.37 22.25
CA HIS A 250 -24.43 29.63 21.13
C HIS A 250 -23.84 28.19 20.99
N THR A 251 -24.14 27.46 19.91
CA THR A 251 -23.71 26.05 19.77
C THR A 251 -22.23 25.95 19.38
N TYR A 252 -21.77 26.75 18.41
CA TYR A 252 -20.45 26.57 17.81
C TYR A 252 -19.43 27.68 18.09
N SER A 253 -19.84 28.83 18.66
CA SER A 253 -18.99 30.03 18.71
C SER A 253 -17.68 29.87 19.50
N THR A 254 -17.59 28.87 20.37
CA THR A 254 -16.43 28.61 21.22
C THR A 254 -15.57 27.43 20.76
N HIS A 255 -15.96 26.74 19.69
CA HIS A 255 -15.21 25.59 19.20
C HIS A 255 -13.88 26.02 18.57
N LYS A 256 -12.79 25.35 18.96
CA LYS A 256 -11.46 25.52 18.37
C LYS A 256 -10.97 24.18 17.84
N ILE A 257 -10.48 24.17 16.60
CA ILE A 257 -9.79 23.01 16.03
C ILE A 257 -8.45 22.83 16.77
N VAL A 258 -8.20 21.62 17.27
CA VAL A 258 -7.00 21.28 18.06
C VAL A 258 -6.14 20.22 17.40
N ASP A 259 -6.72 19.40 16.52
CA ASP A 259 -6.01 18.35 15.80
C ASP A 259 -6.78 17.92 14.55
N SER A 260 -6.15 17.13 13.69
CA SER A 260 -6.70 16.74 12.40
C SER A 260 -6.14 15.39 11.93
N GLU A 261 -6.98 14.59 11.27
CA GLU A 261 -6.61 13.29 10.71
C GLU A 261 -7.24 13.10 9.33
N GLN A 262 -6.42 12.95 8.28
CA GLN A 262 -6.93 12.56 6.96
C GLN A 262 -7.04 11.03 6.86
N SER A 263 -8.25 10.51 7.00
CA SER A 263 -8.54 9.08 6.96
C SER A 263 -8.45 8.49 5.56
N THR A 264 -8.89 9.25 4.55
CA THR A 264 -8.77 8.92 3.13
C THR A 264 -8.64 10.23 2.32
N LYS A 265 -8.34 10.14 1.02
CA LYS A 265 -8.33 11.32 0.13
C LYS A 265 -9.65 12.14 0.13
N ASN A 266 -10.77 11.50 0.51
CA ASN A 266 -12.10 12.08 0.51
C ASN A 266 -12.71 12.16 1.93
N LYS A 267 -11.93 11.95 2.99
CA LYS A 267 -12.45 11.96 4.37
C LYS A 267 -11.43 12.47 5.37
N ILE A 268 -11.81 13.50 6.12
CA ILE A 268 -11.00 14.12 7.19
C ILE A 268 -11.79 14.12 8.49
N TYR A 269 -11.10 13.87 9.60
CA TYR A 269 -11.58 14.15 10.94
C TYR A 269 -10.90 15.43 11.43
N LEU A 270 -11.69 16.40 11.89
CA LEU A 270 -11.19 17.59 12.58
C LEU A 270 -11.62 17.49 14.05
N PHE A 271 -10.65 17.48 14.94
CA PHE A 271 -10.89 17.41 16.37
C PHE A 271 -10.99 18.83 16.92
N THR A 272 -12.02 19.10 17.71
CA THR A 272 -12.27 20.41 18.29
C THR A 272 -12.52 20.32 19.79
N LYS A 273 -12.26 21.43 20.49
CA LYS A 273 -12.68 21.63 21.88
C LYS A 273 -13.54 22.88 22.01
N ASP A 274 -14.55 22.82 22.88
CA ASP A 274 -15.35 23.99 23.26
C ASP A 274 -14.77 24.72 24.49
N HIS A 275 -15.48 25.75 24.98
CA HIS A 275 -15.07 26.56 26.14
C HIS A 275 -14.99 25.83 27.48
N ILE A 276 -15.55 24.62 27.59
CA ILE A 276 -15.47 23.77 28.79
C ILE A 276 -14.59 22.53 28.54
N ASP A 277 -13.73 22.59 27.52
CA ASP A 277 -12.78 21.55 27.12
C ASP A 277 -13.42 20.22 26.69
N PHE A 278 -14.72 20.19 26.36
CA PHE A 278 -15.33 18.99 25.79
C PHE A 278 -14.82 18.76 24.38
N GLN A 279 -14.46 17.51 24.09
CA GLN A 279 -13.90 17.11 22.81
C GLN A 279 -14.99 16.65 21.85
N TYR A 280 -14.91 17.17 20.63
CA TYR A 280 -15.70 16.77 19.49
C TYR A 280 -14.78 16.35 18.35
N ARG A 281 -15.32 15.53 17.45
CA ARG A 281 -14.75 15.35 16.12
C ARG A 281 -15.81 15.58 15.07
N PHE A 282 -15.48 16.43 14.12
CA PHE A 282 -16.28 16.70 12.94
C PHE A 282 -15.73 15.88 11.79
N ILE A 283 -16.63 15.24 11.07
CA ILE A 283 -16.31 14.40 9.93
C ILE A 283 -16.58 15.24 8.69
N LEU A 284 -15.55 15.46 7.89
CA LEU A 284 -15.67 16.12 6.59
C LEU A 284 -15.44 15.11 5.48
N VAL A 285 -16.25 15.21 4.44
CA VAL A 285 -16.14 14.38 3.24
C VAL A 285 -16.08 15.25 1.99
N ARG A 286 -15.36 14.76 0.98
CA ARG A 286 -15.26 15.46 -0.30
C ARG A 286 -16.44 15.10 -1.20
N ASN A 287 -17.16 16.11 -1.70
CA ASN A 287 -18.26 16.00 -2.65
C ASN A 287 -18.02 16.98 -3.81
N ASP A 288 -17.97 16.49 -5.05
CA ASP A 288 -17.68 17.30 -6.25
C ASP A 288 -16.49 18.26 -6.07
N ASP A 289 -15.39 17.72 -5.55
CA ASP A 289 -14.14 18.42 -5.22
C ASP A 289 -14.17 19.45 -4.07
N GLU A 290 -15.33 19.70 -3.45
CA GLU A 290 -15.46 20.50 -2.24
C GLU A 290 -15.52 19.65 -0.95
N TRP A 291 -14.95 20.16 0.14
CA TRP A 291 -15.13 19.56 1.47
C TRP A 291 -16.45 19.96 2.09
N MET A 292 -17.20 19.02 2.68
CA MET A 292 -18.50 19.25 3.30
C MET A 292 -18.57 18.60 4.68
N VAL A 293 -19.27 19.23 5.63
CA VAL A 293 -19.49 18.67 6.98
C VAL A 293 -20.50 17.52 6.90
N ASP A 294 -20.10 16.33 7.30
CA ASP A 294 -20.91 15.10 7.16
C ASP A 294 -21.58 14.66 8.46
N ASP A 295 -20.89 14.81 9.57
CA ASP A 295 -21.33 14.29 10.87
C ASP A 295 -20.52 14.92 12.01
N ALA A 296 -21.08 14.91 13.21
CA ALA A 296 -20.40 15.33 14.43
C ALA A 296 -20.49 14.24 15.49
N GLN A 297 -19.42 14.11 16.28
CA GLN A 297 -19.37 13.15 17.38
C GLN A 297 -18.72 13.79 18.60
N ARG A 298 -19.26 13.50 19.79
CA ARG A 298 -18.73 13.95 21.07
C ARG A 298 -18.04 12.79 21.79
N LEU A 299 -16.96 13.07 22.50
CA LEU A 299 -16.26 12.10 23.34
C LEU A 299 -16.95 11.98 24.71
N ASP A 300 -17.63 10.85 24.95
CA ASP A 300 -18.35 10.53 26.20
C ASP A 300 -18.31 9.01 26.46
N GLY A 301 -17.26 8.55 27.14
CA GLY A 301 -16.94 7.12 27.28
C GLY A 301 -16.61 6.41 25.95
N GLY A 302 -16.46 7.20 24.87
CA GLY A 302 -16.32 6.78 23.48
C GLY A 302 -16.90 7.84 22.54
N TRP A 303 -16.65 7.70 21.23
CA TRP A 303 -17.19 8.63 20.24
C TRP A 303 -18.68 8.34 19.98
N LYS A 304 -19.55 9.22 20.46
CA LYS A 304 -21.01 9.13 20.27
C LYS A 304 -21.46 10.15 19.24
N LYS A 305 -22.34 9.74 18.33
CA LYS A 305 -22.94 10.63 17.33
C LYS A 305 -23.80 11.69 18.02
N VAL A 306 -23.66 12.93 17.59
CA VAL A 306 -24.48 14.07 17.99
C VAL A 306 -25.05 14.74 16.74
N GLY A 307 -26.15 15.48 16.91
CA GLY A 307 -26.69 16.32 15.85
C GLY A 307 -25.69 17.41 15.44
N LEU A 308 -25.74 17.80 14.17
CA LEU A 308 -25.15 19.04 13.67
C LEU A 308 -26.11 20.20 13.93
#